data_AF-A0A368X1R8-F1
#
_entry.id   AF-A0A368X1R8-F1
#
_cell.length_a   1.000
_cell.length_b   1.000
_cell.length_c   1.000
_cell.angle_alpha   90.00
_cell.angle_beta   90.00
_cell.angle_gamma   90.00
#
_symmetry.space_group_name_H-M   'P 1'
#
loop_
_entity.id
_entity.type
_entity.pdbx_description
1 polymer ?
#
loop_
_entity_poly.entity_id
_entity_poly.type
_entity_poly.pdbx_seq_one_letter_code
_entity_poly.pdbx_strand_id
1 'polypeptide(L)'
;MKSLAEKIEKIVEADFDVHHIFKEIVQSRSVFTRDEEIIDLLFIKREHLNERVEASPIFSAAKILVATTHGLVYAEEGFKEISDKYLGYKMKHIYYDKISALELDLCLLQGKFEVITSSSIEPEIVVEFNTANYYQQFEEFVKIIRKERIGYNHKN
;
A
#
# COMPACT_ATOMS: atom_id res chain seq x y z
N MET A 1 -11.36 -14.41 -3.22
CA MET A 1 -10.43 -13.50 -2.51
C MET A 1 -9.38 -14.30 -1.80
N LYS A 2 -8.20 -13.70 -1.61
CA LYS A 2 -7.16 -14.26 -0.75
C LYS A 2 -7.33 -13.77 0.69
N SER A 3 -7.13 -14.65 1.64
CA SER A 3 -7.02 -14.35 3.07
C SER A 3 -5.79 -13.48 3.37
N LEU A 4 -5.77 -12.84 4.55
CA LEU A 4 -4.61 -12.05 4.99
C LEU A 4 -3.33 -12.91 5.05
N ALA A 5 -3.42 -14.15 5.54
CA ALA A 5 -2.29 -15.07 5.61
C ALA A 5 -1.69 -15.32 4.21
N GLU A 6 -2.53 -15.65 3.21
CA GLU A 6 -2.09 -15.85 1.82
C GLU A 6 -1.51 -14.57 1.19
N LYS A 7 -2.00 -13.39 1.57
CA LYS A 7 -1.46 -12.10 1.11
C LYS A 7 -0.07 -11.84 1.69
N ILE A 8 0.13 -12.12 2.97
CA ILE A 8 1.43 -11.97 3.67
C ILE A 8 2.45 -12.97 3.12
N GLU A 9 2.07 -14.24 3.01
CA GLU A 9 2.94 -15.33 2.51
C GLU A 9 3.49 -14.98 1.12
N LYS A 10 2.64 -14.51 0.20
CA LYS A 10 3.04 -14.07 -1.14
C LYS A 10 4.12 -12.98 -1.14
N ILE A 11 4.16 -12.12 -0.12
CA ILE A 11 5.15 -11.03 0.00
C ILE A 11 6.43 -11.54 0.65
N VAL A 12 6.31 -12.39 1.67
CA VAL A 12 7.45 -12.95 2.41
C VAL A 12 8.27 -13.89 1.51
N GLU A 13 7.59 -14.76 0.76
CA GLU A 13 8.22 -15.77 -0.10
C GLU A 13 8.74 -15.22 -1.44
N ALA A 14 8.37 -13.99 -1.81
CA ALA A 14 8.87 -13.39 -3.04
C ALA A 14 10.34 -12.99 -2.90
N ASP A 15 11.22 -13.57 -3.72
CA ASP A 15 12.67 -13.34 -3.60
C ASP A 15 13.10 -11.95 -4.11
N PHE A 16 13.14 -11.74 -5.43
CA PHE A 16 13.73 -10.53 -6.04
C PHE A 16 12.71 -9.42 -6.37
N ASP A 17 11.43 -9.77 -6.43
CA ASP A 17 10.36 -8.87 -6.89
C ASP A 17 9.79 -7.97 -5.80
N VAL A 18 10.23 -8.15 -4.55
CA VAL A 18 9.67 -7.48 -3.37
C VAL A 18 10.78 -6.86 -2.54
N HIS A 19 10.72 -5.55 -2.32
CA HIS A 19 11.65 -4.86 -1.43
C HIS A 19 11.59 -5.41 0.00
N HIS A 20 12.75 -5.54 0.64
CA HIS A 20 12.89 -6.01 2.02
C HIS A 20 11.99 -5.28 3.03
N ILE A 21 11.76 -3.98 2.85
CA ILE A 21 10.90 -3.19 3.75
C ILE A 21 9.45 -3.68 3.75
N PHE A 22 8.95 -4.19 2.63
CA PHE A 22 7.61 -4.77 2.58
C PHE A 22 7.53 -6.04 3.41
N LYS A 23 8.60 -6.86 3.42
CA LYS A 23 8.69 -8.04 4.29
C LYS A 23 8.69 -7.63 5.77
N GLU A 24 9.47 -6.61 6.12
CA GLU A 24 9.51 -6.08 7.50
C GLU A 24 8.15 -5.50 7.94
N ILE A 25 7.43 -4.83 7.05
CA ILE A 25 6.08 -4.30 7.32
C ILE A 25 5.11 -5.45 7.63
N VAL A 26 5.02 -6.46 6.75
CA VAL A 26 4.05 -7.55 6.88
C VAL A 26 4.39 -8.55 7.98
N GLN A 27 5.64 -8.58 8.44
CA GLN A 27 6.09 -9.37 9.59
C GLN A 27 5.96 -8.60 10.92
N SER A 28 5.33 -7.42 10.93
CA SER A 28 5.19 -6.56 12.12
C SER A 28 6.54 -6.22 12.78
N ARG A 29 7.57 -5.99 11.97
CA ARG A 29 8.92 -5.61 12.41
C ARG A 29 9.24 -4.15 12.12
N SER A 30 8.41 -3.48 11.31
CA SER A 30 8.60 -2.06 10.96
C SER A 30 8.20 -1.11 12.10
N VAL A 31 8.73 0.11 12.06
CA VAL A 31 8.41 1.19 13.03
C VAL A 31 6.91 1.53 13.08
N PHE A 32 6.14 1.25 12.03
CA PHE A 32 4.71 1.54 11.96
C PHE A 32 3.81 0.33 12.19
N THR A 33 4.36 -0.89 12.27
CA THR A 33 3.56 -2.11 12.41
C THR A 33 3.97 -2.98 13.61
N ARG A 34 5.02 -2.61 14.34
CA ARG A 34 5.50 -3.39 15.49
C ARG A 34 4.49 -3.46 16.64
N ASP A 35 3.78 -2.37 16.88
CA ASP A 35 2.84 -2.24 18.01
C ASP A 35 1.38 -2.25 17.53
N GLU A 36 1.12 -2.68 16.30
CA GLU A 36 -0.20 -2.66 15.67
C GLU A 36 -0.51 -3.99 14.96
N GLU A 37 -1.74 -4.49 15.13
CA GLU A 37 -2.20 -5.66 14.36
C GLU A 37 -2.56 -5.25 12.93
N ILE A 38 -2.10 -6.05 11.96
CA ILE A 38 -2.48 -5.91 10.54
C ILE A 38 -3.85 -6.53 10.33
N ILE A 39 -4.78 -5.75 9.80
CA ILE A 39 -6.16 -6.15 9.53
C ILE A 39 -6.30 -6.61 8.07
N ASP A 40 -5.73 -5.83 7.15
CA ASP A 40 -5.64 -6.22 5.75
C ASP A 40 -4.48 -5.51 5.04
N LEU A 41 -4.12 -6.00 3.85
CA LEU A 41 -3.14 -5.36 3.01
C LEU A 41 -3.47 -5.47 1.51
N LEU A 42 -2.89 -4.57 0.74
CA LEU A 42 -2.89 -4.56 -0.71
C LEU A 42 -1.45 -4.32 -1.18
N PHE A 43 -0.93 -5.25 -1.99
CA PHE A 43 0.39 -5.14 -2.59
C PHE A 43 0.28 -4.99 -4.10
N ILE A 44 0.79 -3.87 -4.61
CA ILE A 44 0.90 -3.56 -6.03
C ILE A 44 2.32 -3.88 -6.44
N LYS A 45 2.45 -4.83 -7.37
CA LYS A 45 3.74 -5.21 -7.93
C LYS A 45 4.32 -4.06 -8.74
N ARG A 46 5.66 -4.03 -8.84
CA ARG A 46 6.35 -3.17 -9.80
C ARG A 46 5.91 -3.52 -11.21
N GLU A 47 5.80 -2.50 -12.06
CA GLU A 47 5.51 -2.66 -13.48
C GLU A 47 6.73 -2.21 -14.26
N HIS A 48 7.10 -2.99 -15.28
CA HIS A 48 8.18 -2.68 -16.20
C HIS A 48 7.59 -2.19 -17.52
N LEU A 49 8.31 -1.33 -18.25
CA LEU A 49 7.88 -0.87 -19.59
C LEU A 49 7.64 -2.04 -20.57
N ASN A 50 8.31 -3.17 -20.33
CA ASN A 50 8.11 -4.41 -21.06
C ASN A 50 8.29 -5.57 -20.09
N GLU A 51 7.19 -6.15 -19.63
CA GLU A 51 7.19 -7.28 -18.68
C GLU A 51 7.85 -8.55 -19.21
N ARG A 52 8.01 -8.69 -20.54
CA ARG A 52 8.66 -9.87 -21.15
C ARG A 52 10.18 -9.82 -21.10
N VAL A 53 10.76 -8.71 -20.65
CA VAL A 53 12.21 -8.48 -20.63
C VAL A 53 12.61 -8.13 -19.20
N GLU A 54 13.34 -9.02 -18.53
CA GLU A 54 13.77 -8.82 -17.13
C GLU A 54 14.58 -7.54 -16.91
N ALA A 55 15.38 -7.14 -17.92
CA ALA A 55 16.18 -5.91 -17.87
C ALA A 55 15.40 -4.64 -18.25
N SER A 56 14.08 -4.73 -18.46
CA SER A 56 13.27 -3.59 -18.89
C SER A 56 13.19 -2.52 -17.80
N PRO A 57 13.27 -1.21 -18.15
CA PRO A 57 13.16 -0.15 -17.16
C PRO A 57 11.83 -0.21 -16.40
N ILE A 58 11.87 0.19 -15.13
CA ILE A 58 10.70 0.26 -14.27
C ILE A 58 9.82 1.42 -14.74
N PHE A 59 8.55 1.11 -14.99
CA PHE A 59 7.49 2.06 -15.33
C PHE A 59 6.77 2.55 -14.06
N SER A 60 6.46 1.63 -13.13
CA SER A 60 5.82 1.96 -11.86
C SER A 60 6.47 1.20 -10.71
N ALA A 61 6.77 1.92 -9.63
CA ALA A 61 7.35 1.36 -8.41
C ALA A 61 6.34 0.48 -7.67
N ALA A 62 6.81 -0.61 -7.05
CA ALA A 62 5.96 -1.43 -6.20
C ALA A 62 5.52 -0.64 -4.96
N LYS A 63 4.30 -0.92 -4.51
CA LYS A 63 3.64 -0.23 -3.40
C LYS A 63 2.94 -1.23 -2.49
N ILE A 64 2.91 -0.95 -1.21
CA ILE A 64 2.08 -1.67 -0.25
C ILE A 64 1.24 -0.68 0.54
N LEU A 65 -0.04 -1.02 0.70
CA LEU A 65 -0.98 -0.39 1.60
C LEU A 65 -1.36 -1.42 2.67
N VAL A 66 -1.28 -1.04 3.93
CA VAL A 66 -1.56 -1.93 5.07
C VAL A 66 -2.52 -1.22 6.00
N ALA A 67 -3.71 -1.78 6.15
CA ALA A 67 -4.67 -1.35 7.16
C ALA A 67 -4.32 -2.05 8.48
N THR A 68 -4.12 -1.26 9.52
CA THR A 68 -3.80 -1.73 10.87
C THR A 68 -4.91 -1.35 11.84
N THR A 69 -4.77 -1.75 13.10
CA THR A 69 -5.68 -1.33 14.18
C THR A 69 -5.69 0.17 14.47
N HIS A 70 -4.67 0.93 14.07
CA HIS A 70 -4.57 2.36 14.38
C HIS A 70 -4.62 3.27 13.14
N GLY A 71 -4.34 2.74 11.94
CA GLY A 71 -4.30 3.57 10.75
C GLY A 71 -4.01 2.82 9.46
N LEU A 72 -3.50 3.59 8.50
CA LEU A 72 -3.06 3.12 7.20
C LEU A 72 -1.56 3.35 7.06
N VAL A 73 -0.81 2.27 6.88
CA VAL A 73 0.61 2.31 6.52
C VAL A 73 0.73 2.20 5.00
N TYR A 74 1.46 3.15 4.40
CA TYR A 74 1.82 3.13 2.99
C TYR A 74 3.32 3.00 2.87
N ALA A 75 3.80 2.16 1.95
CA ALA A 75 5.19 2.16 1.54
C ALA A 75 5.35 2.01 0.03
N GLU A 76 6.35 2.68 -0.53
CA GLU A 76 6.69 2.66 -1.95
C GLU A 76 8.18 2.50 -2.16
N GLU A 77 8.56 1.66 -3.12
CA GLU A 77 9.95 1.52 -3.55
C GLU A 77 10.45 2.83 -4.18
N GLY A 78 11.60 3.33 -3.76
CA GLY A 78 12.24 4.49 -4.38
C GLY A 78 13.12 4.07 -5.55
N PHE A 79 12.95 4.68 -6.73
CA PHE A 79 13.84 4.49 -7.87
C PHE A 79 14.50 5.81 -8.31
N LYS A 80 15.85 5.77 -8.38
CA LYS A 80 16.80 6.84 -8.74
C LYS A 80 17.00 7.94 -7.68
N GLU A 81 17.88 7.69 -6.70
CA GLU A 81 18.70 8.74 -6.04
C GLU A 81 19.83 8.24 -5.12
N ILE A 82 20.09 6.94 -4.99
CA ILE A 82 21.21 6.44 -4.17
C ILE A 82 21.97 5.39 -4.98
N SER A 83 23.22 5.71 -5.32
CA SER A 83 24.02 5.07 -6.38
C SER A 83 24.61 3.71 -6.03
N ASP A 84 24.19 3.04 -4.96
CA ASP A 84 24.72 1.71 -4.60
C ASP A 84 23.63 0.83 -3.97
N LYS A 85 22.99 0.00 -4.81
CA LYS A 85 21.97 -1.02 -4.46
C LYS A 85 20.66 -0.45 -3.87
N TYR A 86 19.54 -0.98 -4.37
CA TYR A 86 18.15 -0.80 -3.91
C TYR A 86 17.98 -0.54 -2.39
N LEU A 87 18.01 0.73 -1.94
CA LEU A 87 17.91 1.09 -0.52
C LEU A 87 16.88 2.19 -0.19
N GLY A 88 16.26 2.81 -1.19
CA GLY A 88 15.28 3.88 -0.97
C GLY A 88 13.86 3.34 -0.83
N TYR A 89 13.14 3.81 0.20
CA TYR A 89 11.69 3.64 0.27
C TYR A 89 11.06 4.88 0.89
N LYS A 90 9.84 5.19 0.47
CA LYS A 90 8.99 6.18 1.11
C LYS A 90 7.98 5.44 1.96
N MET A 91 7.87 5.78 3.24
CA MET A 91 6.83 5.25 4.13
C MET A 91 6.01 6.39 4.72
N LYS A 92 4.71 6.14 4.88
CA LYS A 92 3.77 7.02 5.58
C LYS A 92 2.91 6.18 6.51
N HIS A 93 2.55 6.75 7.66
CA HIS A 93 1.53 6.20 8.53
C HIS A 93 0.48 7.28 8.80
N ILE A 94 -0.77 7.00 8.43
CA ILE A 94 -1.90 7.91 8.59
C ILE A 94 -2.88 7.29 9.58
N TYR A 95 -2.96 7.83 10.78
CA TYR A 95 -3.92 7.41 11.79
C TYR A 95 -5.36 7.63 11.33
N TYR A 96 -6.27 6.76 11.75
CA TYR A 96 -7.67 6.81 11.30
C TYR A 96 -8.40 8.11 11.67
N ASP A 97 -8.08 8.70 12.82
CA ASP A 97 -8.64 9.99 13.25
C ASP A 97 -8.16 11.18 12.41
N LYS A 98 -7.07 11.02 11.66
CA LYS A 98 -6.53 12.05 10.76
C LYS A 98 -7.06 11.94 9.33
N ILE A 99 -7.70 10.83 8.97
CA ILE A 99 -8.30 10.66 7.63
C ILE A 99 -9.60 11.46 7.56
N SER A 100 -9.63 12.49 6.71
CA SER A 100 -10.82 13.29 6.43
C SER A 100 -11.67 12.65 5.34
N ALA A 101 -11.03 12.17 4.26
CA ALA A 101 -11.69 11.53 3.13
C ALA A 101 -10.83 10.42 2.50
N LEU A 102 -11.51 9.51 1.83
CA LEU A 102 -10.93 8.48 0.97
C LEU A 102 -11.64 8.58 -0.38
N GLU A 103 -10.86 8.65 -1.46
CA GLU A 103 -11.39 8.74 -2.82
C GLU A 103 -10.89 7.54 -3.64
N LEU A 104 -11.78 7.01 -4.48
CA LEU A 104 -11.50 5.90 -5.38
C LEU A 104 -12.09 6.23 -6.75
N ASP A 105 -11.26 6.79 -7.62
CA ASP A 105 -11.62 7.14 -8.97
C ASP A 105 -11.28 5.99 -9.92
N LEU A 106 -12.21 5.67 -10.82
CA LEU A 106 -12.09 4.56 -11.75
C LEU A 106 -12.43 5.06 -13.16
N CYS A 107 -11.47 5.00 -14.06
CA CYS A 107 -11.62 5.37 -15.47
C CYS A 107 -11.01 4.29 -16.36
N LEU A 108 -11.87 3.49 -17.00
CA LEU A 108 -11.46 2.38 -17.87
C LEU A 108 -10.46 1.45 -17.16
N LEU A 109 -9.24 1.34 -17.68
CA LEU A 109 -8.15 0.50 -17.15
C LEU A 109 -7.29 1.20 -16.09
N GLN A 110 -7.57 2.46 -15.76
CA GLN A 110 -6.82 3.24 -14.78
C GLN A 110 -7.70 3.55 -13.56
N GLY A 111 -7.20 3.20 -12.39
CA GLY A 111 -7.79 3.52 -11.10
C GLY A 111 -6.84 4.40 -10.30
N LYS A 112 -7.41 5.26 -9.46
CA LYS A 112 -6.68 6.14 -8.56
C LYS A 112 -7.32 6.10 -7.18
N PHE A 113 -6.53 5.76 -6.19
CA PHE A 113 -6.94 5.74 -4.78
C PHE A 113 -6.21 6.85 -4.03
N GLU A 114 -6.95 7.65 -3.27
CA GLU A 114 -6.41 8.80 -2.56
C GLU A 114 -6.84 8.81 -1.09
N VAL A 115 -5.90 9.19 -0.21
CA VAL A 115 -6.16 9.44 1.20
C VAL A 115 -5.89 10.90 1.51
N ILE A 116 -6.93 11.59 1.93
CA ILE A 116 -6.89 13.01 2.29
C ILE A 116 -6.93 13.10 3.82
N THR A 117 -6.07 13.94 4.38
CA THR A 117 -6.01 14.17 5.83
C THR A 117 -6.62 15.51 6.20
N SER A 118 -7.03 15.65 7.46
CA SER A 118 -7.61 16.91 7.96
C SER A 118 -6.65 18.11 7.92
N SER A 119 -5.34 17.87 7.74
CA SER A 119 -4.28 18.88 7.77
C SER A 119 -3.80 19.35 6.40
N SER A 120 -4.28 18.75 5.30
CA SER A 120 -3.81 19.07 3.94
C SER A 120 -4.98 19.12 2.96
N ILE A 121 -4.88 20.05 1.99
CA ILE A 121 -5.77 20.11 0.83
C ILE A 121 -5.35 19.05 -0.20
N GLU A 122 -4.04 18.80 -0.32
CA GLU A 122 -3.49 17.79 -1.21
C GLU A 122 -3.54 16.40 -0.54
N PRO A 123 -3.85 15.33 -1.30
CA PRO A 123 -3.84 13.98 -0.77
C PRO A 123 -2.46 13.56 -0.25
N GLU A 124 -2.44 12.93 0.92
CA GLU A 124 -1.20 12.43 1.54
C GLU A 124 -0.73 11.12 0.89
N ILE A 125 -1.66 10.29 0.43
CA ILE A 125 -1.36 9.07 -0.31
C ILE A 125 -2.13 9.14 -1.62
N VAL A 126 -1.43 8.92 -2.72
CA VAL A 126 -2.00 8.77 -4.06
C VAL A 126 -1.45 7.50 -4.66
N VAL A 127 -2.33 6.58 -5.03
CA VAL A 127 -1.96 5.30 -5.63
C VAL A 127 -2.74 5.09 -6.91
N GLU A 128 -2.02 5.12 -8.02
CA GLU A 128 -2.55 4.73 -9.33
C GLU A 128 -2.35 3.23 -9.55
N PHE A 129 -3.33 2.58 -10.16
CA PHE A 129 -3.33 1.14 -10.39
C PHE A 129 -4.11 0.74 -11.63
N ASN A 130 -3.78 -0.41 -12.21
CA ASN A 130 -4.55 -0.99 -13.29
C ASN A 130 -5.82 -1.67 -12.75
N THR A 131 -7.00 -1.18 -13.16
CA THR A 131 -8.29 -1.70 -12.66
C THR A 131 -8.51 -3.16 -13.04
N ALA A 132 -7.99 -3.63 -14.17
CA ALA A 132 -8.10 -5.04 -14.57
C ALA A 132 -7.41 -5.98 -13.56
N ASN A 133 -6.37 -5.50 -12.88
CA ASN A 133 -5.59 -6.28 -11.93
C ASN A 133 -6.02 -6.10 -10.48
N TYR A 134 -6.41 -4.87 -10.09
CA TYR A 134 -6.54 -4.49 -8.69
C TYR A 134 -7.93 -3.96 -8.29
N TYR A 135 -8.90 -3.83 -9.20
CA TYR A 135 -10.21 -3.21 -8.90
C TYR A 135 -10.91 -3.81 -7.68
N GLN A 136 -11.17 -5.12 -7.68
CA GLN A 136 -11.85 -5.78 -6.55
C GLN A 136 -11.07 -5.66 -5.24
N GLN A 137 -9.74 -5.70 -5.31
CA GLN A 137 -8.87 -5.62 -4.14
C GLN A 137 -8.95 -4.22 -3.51
N PHE A 138 -9.01 -3.18 -4.32
CA PHE A 138 -9.17 -1.80 -3.84
C PHE A 138 -10.56 -1.55 -3.24
N GLU A 139 -11.64 -1.99 -3.89
CA GLU A 139 -12.98 -1.83 -3.32
C GLU A 139 -13.11 -2.45 -1.94
N GLU A 140 -12.52 -3.62 -1.77
CA GLU A 140 -12.55 -4.36 -0.52
C GLU A 140 -11.69 -3.74 0.57
N PHE A 141 -10.48 -3.33 0.18
CA PHE A 141 -9.58 -2.63 1.07
C PHE A 141 -10.21 -1.32 1.58
N VAL A 142 -10.89 -0.56 0.71
CA VAL A 142 -11.65 0.64 1.10
C VAL A 142 -12.76 0.30 2.09
N LYS A 143 -13.51 -0.80 1.89
CA LYS A 143 -14.55 -1.22 2.85
C LYS A 143 -13.96 -1.53 4.23
N ILE A 144 -12.80 -2.18 4.29
CA ILE A 144 -12.10 -2.50 5.54
C ILE A 144 -11.66 -1.22 6.25
N ILE A 145 -10.97 -0.32 5.56
CA ILE A 145 -10.54 0.97 6.13
C ILE A 145 -11.74 1.74 6.69
N ARG A 146 -12.84 1.81 5.94
CA ARG A 146 -14.06 2.51 6.39
C ARG A 146 -14.63 1.92 7.66
N LYS A 147 -14.69 0.59 7.76
CA LYS A 147 -15.18 -0.11 8.96
C LYS A 147 -14.30 0.19 10.17
N GLU A 148 -12.98 0.10 10.01
CA GLU A 148 -12.03 0.33 11.10
C GLU A 148 -12.01 1.79 11.54
N ARG A 149 -12.04 2.75 10.61
CA ARG A 149 -12.16 4.18 10.96
C ARG A 149 -13.42 4.50 11.76
N ILE A 150 -14.57 3.93 11.38
CA ILE A 150 -15.83 4.11 12.13
C ILE A 150 -15.69 3.49 13.53
N GLY A 151 -15.15 2.27 13.62
CA GLY A 151 -14.93 1.59 14.90
C GLY A 151 -13.96 2.35 15.82
N TYR A 152 -12.90 2.93 15.26
CA TYR A 152 -11.91 3.72 15.99
C TYR A 152 -12.54 4.97 16.62
N ASN A 153 -13.39 5.69 15.87
CA ASN A 153 -14.10 6.86 16.35
C ASN A 153 -15.17 6.57 17.42
N HIS A 154 -15.55 5.31 17.63
CA HIS A 154 -16.49 4.91 18.69
C HIS A 154 -15.79 4.42 19.97
N LYS A 155 -14.48 4.12 19.91
CA LYS A 155 -13.70 3.63 21.05
C LYS A 155 -12.96 4.74 21.80
N ASN A 156 -12.78 5.90 21.17
CA ASN A 156 -12.18 7.12 21.72
C ASN A 156 -13.22 8.21 21.88
#